data_AF-A0A925K738-F1
#
_entry.id   AF-A0A925K738-F1
#
_cell.length_a   1.000
_cell.length_b   1.000
_cell.length_c   1.000
_cell.angle_alpha   90.00
_cell.angle_beta   90.00
_cell.angle_gamma   90.00
#
_symmetry.space_group_name_H-M   'P 1'
#
loop_
_entity.id
_entity.type
_entity.pdbx_description
1 polymer ?
#
loop_
_entity_poly.entity_id
_entity_poly.type
_entity_poly.pdbx_seq_one_letter_code
_entity_poly.pdbx_strand_id
1 'polypeptide(L)'
;MKSKKSLLIVSALAIVAFFSAFVSPAGGEGFEIYVDNKLCIQKFNTDMKQVTNLQLNASNANSELKVRFYHCGLTGKNRSLSLKNAQNQLLKQWQFNNSDVKNFAVTVPVKEILALQQKAGNATLYLYYSSKEASAGRLLTGIVRKDRVSPAAK
;
A
#
# COMPACT_ATOMS: atom_id res chain seq x y z
N MET A 1 -28.88 -37.66 -42.49
CA MET A 1 -27.43 -37.76 -42.13
C MET A 1 -26.98 -36.47 -41.45
N LYS A 2 -26.95 -36.42 -40.10
CA LYS A 2 -26.33 -35.28 -39.39
C LYS A 2 -24.82 -35.38 -39.57
N SER A 3 -24.25 -34.37 -40.23
CA SER A 3 -22.85 -34.32 -40.64
C SER A 3 -21.90 -34.44 -39.44
N LYS A 4 -21.06 -35.48 -39.43
CA LYS A 4 -20.00 -35.72 -38.42
C LYS A 4 -19.06 -34.52 -38.23
N LYS A 5 -19.01 -33.59 -39.20
CA LYS A 5 -18.21 -32.36 -39.16
C LYS A 5 -18.77 -31.33 -38.15
N SER A 6 -20.09 -31.32 -37.92
CA SER A 6 -20.73 -30.39 -36.99
C SER A 6 -20.48 -30.77 -35.51
N LEU A 7 -20.34 -32.07 -35.23
CA LEU A 7 -20.03 -32.56 -33.88
C LEU A 7 -18.58 -32.24 -33.44
N LEU A 8 -17.63 -32.29 -34.39
CA LEU A 8 -16.23 -31.96 -34.15
C LEU A 8 -16.01 -30.47 -33.82
N ILE A 9 -16.75 -29.56 -34.47
CA ILE A 9 -16.64 -28.12 -34.24
C ILE A 9 -17.18 -27.73 -32.85
N VAL A 10 -18.30 -28.33 -32.44
CA VAL A 10 -18.90 -28.09 -31.10
C VAL A 10 -17.97 -28.60 -30.00
N SER A 11 -17.33 -29.76 -30.20
CA SER A 11 -16.35 -30.31 -29.26
C SER A 11 -15.09 -29.44 -29.15
N ALA A 12 -14.59 -28.87 -30.25
CA ALA A 12 -13.40 -28.02 -30.23
C ALA A 12 -13.67 -26.68 -29.52
N LEU A 13 -14.87 -26.11 -29.67
CA LEU A 13 -15.25 -24.85 -29.02
C LEU A 13 -15.37 -24.99 -27.49
N ALA A 14 -15.85 -26.14 -27.01
CA ALA A 14 -15.94 -26.43 -25.57
C ALA A 14 -14.55 -26.54 -24.90
N ILE A 15 -13.55 -27.05 -25.61
CA ILE A 15 -12.18 -27.20 -25.10
C ILE A 15 -11.50 -25.83 -24.91
N VAL A 16 -11.70 -24.89 -25.84
CA VAL A 16 -11.12 -23.52 -25.73
C VAL A 16 -11.74 -22.74 -24.57
N ALA A 17 -13.03 -22.92 -24.29
CA ALA A 17 -13.70 -22.30 -23.15
C ALA A 17 -13.15 -22.81 -21.79
N PHE A 18 -12.76 -24.09 -21.70
CA PHE A 18 -12.17 -24.66 -20.49
C PHE A 18 -10.75 -24.13 -20.19
N PHE A 19 -9.92 -23.88 -21.20
CA PHE A 19 -8.58 -23.32 -20.99
C PHE A 19 -8.58 -21.82 -20.63
N SER A 20 -9.65 -21.11 -20.97
CA SER A 20 -9.79 -19.68 -20.64
C SER A 20 -10.08 -19.42 -19.15
N ALA A 21 -10.55 -20.45 -18.41
CA ALA A 21 -10.90 -20.33 -17.00
C ALA A 21 -9.70 -20.28 -16.04
N PHE A 22 -8.49 -20.58 -16.53
CA PHE A 22 -7.26 -20.63 -15.71
C PHE A 22 -6.29 -19.46 -15.99
N VAL A 23 -6.75 -18.38 -16.61
CA VAL A 23 -5.95 -17.14 -16.68
C VAL A 23 -5.99 -16.47 -15.31
N SER A 24 -5.08 -16.89 -14.42
CA SER A 24 -4.82 -16.19 -13.16
C SER A 24 -4.40 -14.75 -13.47
N PRO A 25 -4.98 -13.73 -12.83
CA PRO A 25 -4.50 -12.36 -12.98
C PRO A 25 -3.00 -12.31 -12.68
N ALA A 26 -2.26 -11.52 -13.47
CA ALA A 26 -0.86 -11.21 -13.17
C ALA A 26 -0.73 -10.75 -11.71
N GLY A 27 0.33 -11.19 -11.03
CA GLY A 27 0.50 -11.05 -9.58
C GLY A 27 0.15 -9.67 -9.03
N GLY A 28 -0.55 -9.64 -7.90
CA GLY A 28 -1.05 -8.40 -7.30
C GLY A 28 0.00 -7.65 -6.48
N GLU A 29 -0.11 -6.32 -6.50
CA GLU A 29 0.58 -5.41 -5.58
C GLU A 29 -0.47 -4.88 -4.58
N GLY A 30 -0.06 -4.61 -3.35
CA GLY A 30 -0.92 -3.97 -2.37
C GLY A 30 -0.23 -3.58 -1.09
N PHE A 31 -0.94 -2.85 -0.25
CA PHE A 31 -0.46 -2.53 1.08
C PHE A 31 -1.60 -2.36 2.07
N GLU A 32 -1.22 -2.48 3.33
CA GLU A 32 -2.06 -2.24 4.48
C GLU A 32 -1.32 -1.33 5.47
N ILE A 33 -2.06 -0.43 6.09
CA ILE A 33 -1.57 0.45 7.15
C ILE A 33 -2.42 0.22 8.38
N TYR A 34 -1.75 -0.09 9.48
CA TYR A 34 -2.34 -0.29 10.79
C TYR A 34 -1.81 0.76 11.76
N VAL A 35 -2.68 1.24 12.65
CA VAL A 35 -2.26 1.91 13.88
C VAL A 35 -2.50 0.92 15.01
N ASP A 36 -1.40 0.51 15.67
CA ASP A 36 -1.29 -0.66 16.54
C ASP A 36 -1.73 -1.95 15.81
N ASN A 37 -2.94 -2.43 16.14
CA ASN A 37 -3.56 -3.62 15.57
C ASN A 37 -4.84 -3.29 14.79
N LYS A 38 -5.20 -2.02 14.64
CA LYS A 38 -6.38 -1.59 13.88
C LYS A 38 -5.99 -1.30 12.43
N LEU A 39 -6.63 -2.00 11.49
CA LEU A 39 -6.49 -1.70 10.06
C LEU A 39 -7.13 -0.34 9.75
N CYS A 40 -6.34 0.58 9.18
CA CYS A 40 -6.79 1.93 8.84
C CYS A 40 -6.93 2.13 7.33
N ILE A 41 -5.98 1.61 6.55
CA ILE A 41 -5.97 1.72 5.09
C ILE A 41 -5.59 0.36 4.51
N GLN A 42 -6.30 -0.07 3.48
CA GLN A 42 -5.98 -1.24 2.68
C GLN A 42 -6.21 -0.91 1.22
N LYS A 43 -5.22 -1.19 0.37
CA LYS A 43 -5.27 -0.93 -1.08
C LYS A 43 -4.58 -2.06 -1.82
N PHE A 44 -5.22 -2.58 -2.86
CA PHE A 44 -4.68 -3.62 -3.73
C PHE A 44 -4.94 -3.28 -5.19
N ASN A 45 -4.07 -3.74 -6.08
CA ASN A 45 -4.22 -3.65 -7.53
C ASN A 45 -4.54 -2.22 -8.00
N THR A 46 -5.69 -2.04 -8.68
CA THR A 46 -6.11 -0.76 -9.24
C THR A 46 -6.31 0.32 -8.19
N ASP A 47 -6.67 -0.05 -6.96
CA ASP A 47 -6.95 0.89 -5.88
C ASP A 47 -5.67 1.55 -5.34
N MET A 48 -4.50 0.99 -5.64
CA MET A 48 -3.21 1.58 -5.25
C MET A 48 -2.92 2.94 -5.90
N LYS A 49 -3.66 3.31 -6.95
CA LYS A 49 -3.59 4.65 -7.57
C LYS A 49 -4.30 5.71 -6.73
N GLN A 50 -5.21 5.30 -5.85
CA GLN A 50 -5.98 6.20 -5.00
C GLN A 50 -5.24 6.43 -3.68
N VAL A 51 -4.83 7.67 -3.44
CA VAL A 51 -4.21 8.06 -2.17
C VAL A 51 -5.29 8.55 -1.21
N THR A 52 -5.37 7.92 -0.05
CA THR A 52 -6.24 8.35 1.06
C THR A 52 -5.42 9.02 2.16
N ASN A 53 -6.07 9.79 3.03
CA ASN A 53 -5.44 10.40 4.18
C ASN A 53 -5.65 9.54 5.44
N LEU A 54 -4.57 9.26 6.15
CA LEU A 54 -4.57 8.69 7.49
C LEU A 54 -4.65 9.84 8.50
N GLN A 55 -5.67 9.80 9.34
CA GLN A 55 -5.83 10.76 10.43
C GLN A 55 -5.13 10.23 11.68
N LEU A 56 -4.15 10.96 12.18
CA LEU A 56 -3.51 10.71 13.47
C LEU A 56 -3.82 11.86 14.43
N ASN A 57 -3.84 11.58 15.73
CA ASN A 57 -4.04 12.60 16.76
C ASN A 57 -3.14 12.33 17.98
N ALA A 58 -3.18 13.23 18.95
CA ALA A 58 -2.36 13.12 20.16
C ALA A 58 -2.60 11.83 20.97
N SER A 59 -3.80 11.24 20.92
CA SER A 59 -4.09 9.96 21.59
C SER A 59 -3.35 8.78 20.97
N ASN A 60 -2.86 8.92 19.73
CA ASN A 60 -2.03 7.92 19.07
C ASN A 60 -0.53 8.05 19.38
N ALA A 61 -0.09 8.98 20.24
CA ALA A 61 1.34 9.24 20.45
C ALA A 61 2.12 8.00 20.91
N ASN A 62 1.52 7.13 21.71
CA ASN A 62 2.15 5.90 22.20
C ASN A 62 1.92 4.70 21.27
N SER A 63 1.18 4.88 20.17
CA SER A 63 0.88 3.82 19.21
C SER A 63 2.02 3.60 18.22
N GLU A 64 1.98 2.45 17.58
CA GLU A 64 2.84 2.09 16.46
C GLU A 64 2.10 2.19 15.13
N LEU A 65 2.76 2.72 14.10
CA LEU A 65 2.29 2.65 12.73
C LEU A 65 2.97 1.45 12.06
N LYS A 66 2.17 0.51 11.59
CA LYS A 66 2.64 -0.72 10.95
C LYS A 66 2.17 -0.75 9.50
N VAL A 67 3.11 -0.89 8.57
CA VAL A 67 2.85 -0.99 7.13
C VAL A 67 3.19 -2.39 6.67
N ARG A 68 2.24 -3.06 6.02
CA ARG A 68 2.50 -4.31 5.28
C ARG A 68 2.45 -4.01 3.80
N PHE A 69 3.46 -4.41 3.06
CA PHE A 69 3.52 -4.23 1.62
C PHE A 69 3.67 -5.59 0.93
N TYR A 70 2.85 -5.81 -0.09
CA TYR A 70 2.76 -7.06 -0.82
C TYR A 70 3.15 -6.80 -2.28
N HIS A 71 4.12 -7.56 -2.77
CA HIS A 71 4.50 -7.56 -4.18
C HIS A 71 4.58 -9.00 -4.66
N CYS A 72 3.61 -9.44 -5.46
CA CYS A 72 3.55 -10.81 -5.98
C CYS A 72 3.64 -11.90 -4.88
N GLY A 73 3.12 -11.60 -3.68
CA GLY A 73 3.17 -12.51 -2.53
C GLY A 73 4.53 -12.62 -1.82
N LEU A 74 5.51 -11.80 -2.21
CA LEU A 74 6.87 -11.78 -1.63
C LEU A 74 7.09 -10.57 -0.73
N THR A 75 7.90 -10.75 0.30
CA THR A 75 8.43 -9.65 1.12
C THR A 75 9.53 -8.93 0.36
N GLY A 76 9.39 -7.62 0.16
CA GLY A 76 10.41 -6.83 -0.54
C GLY A 76 11.74 -6.76 0.22
N LYS A 77 12.83 -6.51 -0.51
CA LYS A 77 14.19 -6.33 0.05
C LYS A 77 14.55 -4.87 0.18
N ASN A 78 15.48 -4.55 1.09
CA ASN A 78 15.98 -3.20 1.39
C ASN A 78 14.86 -2.20 1.66
N ARG A 79 13.87 -2.62 2.44
CA ARG A 79 12.64 -1.86 2.67
C ARG A 79 12.92 -0.58 3.44
N SER A 80 12.26 0.49 3.05
CA SER A 80 12.29 1.76 3.78
C SER A 80 10.93 2.43 3.81
N LEU A 81 10.70 3.19 4.85
CA LEU A 81 9.61 4.17 4.93
C LEU A 81 10.22 5.56 4.92
N SER A 82 9.67 6.46 4.11
CA SER A 82 10.11 7.84 4.03
C SER A 82 8.93 8.77 4.28
N LEU A 83 9.14 9.79 5.11
CA LEU A 83 8.17 10.84 5.37
C LEU A 83 8.63 12.12 4.69
N LYS A 84 7.77 12.70 3.86
CA LYS A 84 8.06 13.91 3.09
C LYS A 84 7.02 15.00 3.31
N ASN A 85 7.38 16.25 3.04
CA ASN A 85 6.41 17.35 2.99
C ASN A 85 5.81 17.51 1.58
N ALA A 86 4.94 18.51 1.40
CA ALA A 86 4.29 18.82 0.11
C ALA A 86 5.27 19.22 -0.99
N GLN A 87 6.46 19.72 -0.63
CA GLN A 87 7.54 20.09 -1.55
C GLN A 87 8.45 18.88 -1.88
N ASN A 88 8.02 17.66 -1.54
CA ASN A 88 8.77 16.41 -1.73
C ASN A 88 10.13 16.40 -0.99
N GLN A 89 10.33 17.27 0.00
CA GLN A 89 11.53 17.29 0.83
C GLN A 89 11.44 16.17 1.88
N LEU A 90 12.53 15.41 2.02
CA LEU A 90 12.63 14.31 2.97
C LEU A 90 12.75 14.85 4.40
N LEU A 91 11.82 14.47 5.27
CA LEU A 91 11.82 14.82 6.69
C LEU A 91 12.42 13.71 7.55
N LYS A 92 12.18 12.45 7.18
CA LYS A 92 12.66 11.27 7.89
C LYS A 92 12.65 10.05 6.99
N GLN A 93 13.59 9.15 7.21
CA GLN A 93 13.60 7.81 6.61
C GLN A 93 13.88 6.78 7.70
N TRP A 94 13.12 5.68 7.68
CA TRP A 94 13.37 4.49 8.46
C TRP A 94 13.80 3.38 7.52
N GLN A 95 14.99 2.82 7.74
CA GLN A 95 15.52 1.69 6.98
C GLN A 95 15.29 0.41 7.76
N PHE A 96 14.84 -0.63 7.07
CA PHE A 96 14.58 -1.93 7.66
C PHE A 96 15.53 -2.98 7.08
N ASN A 97 15.98 -3.89 7.95
CA ASN A 97 16.79 -5.02 7.55
C ASN A 97 15.97 -5.99 6.67
N ASN A 98 16.69 -6.71 5.81
CA ASN A 98 16.11 -7.85 5.12
C ASN A 98 15.71 -8.91 6.15
N SER A 99 14.52 -9.49 6.00
CA SER A 99 14.11 -10.63 6.82
C SER A 99 13.97 -11.86 5.95
N ASP A 100 14.51 -12.98 6.41
CA ASP A 100 14.45 -14.27 5.71
C ASP A 100 13.07 -14.96 5.84
N VAL A 101 12.19 -14.38 6.66
CA VAL A 101 10.84 -14.88 6.97
C VAL A 101 9.79 -13.96 6.35
N LYS A 102 8.58 -14.48 6.12
CA LYS A 102 7.33 -13.84 5.67
C LYS A 102 6.85 -12.65 6.51
N ASN A 103 7.76 -11.80 7.01
CA ASN A 103 7.45 -10.60 7.76
C ASN A 103 7.28 -9.42 6.81
N PHE A 104 6.06 -9.28 6.30
CA PHE A 104 5.67 -8.16 5.43
C PHE A 104 5.61 -6.82 6.15
N ALA A 105 5.59 -6.82 7.49
CA ALA A 105 5.39 -5.64 8.29
C ALA A 105 6.69 -4.87 8.54
N VAL A 106 6.61 -3.55 8.40
CA VAL A 106 7.57 -2.58 8.92
C VAL A 106 6.85 -1.65 9.88
N THR A 107 7.49 -1.33 11.00
CA THR A 107 6.85 -0.61 12.11
C THR A 107 7.66 0.62 12.48
N VAL A 108 6.97 1.74 12.71
CA VAL A 108 7.55 3.00 13.18
C VAL A 108 6.68 3.61 14.29
N PRO A 109 7.24 4.36 15.24
CA PRO A 109 6.46 4.95 16.32
C PRO A 109 5.68 6.19 15.84
N VAL A 110 4.39 6.27 16.18
CA VAL A 110 3.53 7.39 15.77
C VAL A 110 3.98 8.72 16.38
N LYS A 111 4.53 8.73 17.61
CA LYS A 111 5.11 9.95 18.22
C LYS A 111 6.14 10.66 17.33
N GLU A 112 6.97 9.93 16.58
CA GLU A 112 7.97 10.54 15.70
C GLU A 112 7.29 11.27 14.54
N ILE A 113 6.26 10.66 13.96
CA ILE A 113 5.46 11.25 12.88
C ILE A 113 4.75 12.52 13.38
N LEU A 114 4.10 12.45 14.53
CA LEU A 114 3.39 13.60 15.13
C LEU A 114 4.33 14.76 15.47
N ALA A 115 5.53 14.46 15.96
CA ALA A 115 6.54 15.48 16.26
C ALA A 115 7.05 16.18 14.99
N LEU A 116 7.31 15.43 13.91
CA LEU A 116 7.68 16.00 12.61
C LEU A 116 6.54 16.83 12.02
N GLN A 117 5.31 16.36 12.16
CA GLN A 117 4.13 17.09 11.71
C GLN A 117 3.97 18.42 12.46
N GLN A 118 4.22 18.43 13.77
CA GLN A 118 4.20 19.67 14.56
C GLN A 118 5.28 20.66 14.11
N LYS A 119 6.51 20.17 13.86
CA LYS A 119 7.62 21.00 13.34
C LYS A 119 7.30 21.58 11.97
N ALA A 120 6.52 20.86 11.15
CA ALA A 120 6.05 21.29 9.84
C ALA A 120 4.75 22.13 9.90
N GLY A 121 4.41 22.74 11.05
CA GLY A 121 3.23 23.60 11.17
C GLY A 121 1.89 22.85 11.08
N ASN A 122 1.89 21.55 11.41
CA ASN A 122 0.76 20.63 11.26
C ASN A 122 0.31 20.38 9.81
N ALA A 123 1.17 20.66 8.83
CA ALA A 123 0.91 20.35 7.43
C ALA A 123 0.73 18.84 7.20
N THR A 124 0.10 18.48 6.07
CA THR A 124 0.05 17.09 5.61
C THR A 124 1.46 16.59 5.33
N LEU A 125 1.80 15.43 5.91
CA LEU A 125 3.02 14.71 5.60
C LEU A 125 2.71 13.50 4.73
N TYR A 126 3.58 13.15 3.80
CA TYR A 126 3.34 12.08 2.83
C TYR A 126 4.23 10.90 3.16
N LEU A 127 3.62 9.75 3.41
CA LEU A 127 4.31 8.51 3.73
C LEU A 127 4.55 7.70 2.46
N TYR A 128 5.81 7.40 2.20
CA TYR A 128 6.24 6.58 1.08
C TYR A 128 6.84 5.27 1.59
N TYR A 129 6.66 4.22 0.81
CA TYR A 129 7.37 2.95 0.98
C TYR A 129 8.27 2.70 -0.22
N SER A 130 9.50 2.25 0.02
CA SER A 130 10.40 1.80 -1.03
C SER A 130 10.98 0.44 -0.67
N SER A 131 11.34 -0.32 -1.70
CA SER A 131 12.06 -1.59 -1.61
C SER A 131 12.77 -1.82 -2.93
N LYS A 132 13.58 -2.87 -3.03
CA LYS A 132 14.22 -3.28 -4.28
C LYS A 132 13.19 -3.49 -5.40
N GLU A 133 12.03 -4.04 -5.06
CA GLU A 133 10.93 -4.36 -5.97
C GLU A 133 10.03 -3.13 -6.27
N ALA A 134 10.14 -2.08 -5.46
CA ALA A 134 9.41 -0.82 -5.60
C ALA A 134 10.36 0.39 -5.47
N SER A 135 11.42 0.41 -6.30
CA SER A 135 12.57 1.31 -6.14
C SER A 135 12.27 2.79 -6.33
N ALA A 136 11.28 3.13 -7.17
CA ALA A 136 10.81 4.51 -7.34
C ALA A 136 10.13 5.09 -6.09
N GLY A 137 9.79 4.25 -5.12
CA GLY A 137 9.00 4.63 -3.95
C GLY A 137 7.51 4.76 -4.28
N ARG A 138 6.67 4.15 -3.47
CA ARG A 138 5.20 4.20 -3.55
C ARG A 138 4.67 5.17 -2.52
N LEU A 139 3.93 6.20 -2.95
CA LEU A 139 3.11 7.00 -2.04
C LEU A 139 1.99 6.13 -1.46
N LEU A 140 1.96 5.97 -0.14
CA LEU A 140 0.95 5.15 0.54
C LEU A 140 -0.23 5.98 1.03
N THR A 141 0.06 7.07 1.75
CA THR A 141 -0.96 7.89 2.40
C THR A 141 -0.44 9.29 2.66
N GLY A 142 -1.35 10.28 2.63
CA GLY A 142 -1.14 11.52 3.36
C GLY A 142 -1.43 11.30 4.84
N ILE A 143 -0.70 11.93 5.74
CA ILE A 143 -0.92 11.90 7.19
C ILE A 143 -1.35 13.30 7.59
N VAL A 144 -2.58 13.39 8.09
CA VAL A 144 -3.20 14.64 8.53
C VAL A 144 -3.53 14.55 10.01
N ARG A 145 -3.53 15.70 10.69
CA ARG A 145 -3.87 15.76 12.10
C ARG A 145 -5.38 15.95 12.25
N LYS A 146 -6.03 15.09 13.03
CA LYS A 146 -7.50 15.13 13.23
C LYS A 146 -7.96 16.32 14.08
N ASP A 147 -7.07 16.90 14.87
CA ASP A 147 -7.37 17.93 15.87
C ASP A 147 -7.59 19.34 15.29
N ARG A 148 -7.71 19.49 13.96
CA ARG A 148 -8.14 20.73 13.33
C ARG A 148 -9.28 20.51 12.35
N VAL A 149 -10.37 21.25 12.59
CA VAL A 149 -11.38 21.58 11.59
C VAL A 149 -10.65 22.18 10.39
N SER A 150 -10.85 21.59 9.21
CA SER A 150 -10.36 22.13 7.94
C SER A 150 -10.79 23.60 7.84
N PRO A 151 -9.89 24.57 7.55
CA PRO A 151 -10.37 25.82 7.02
C PRO A 151 -11.08 25.50 5.71
N ALA A 152 -12.33 25.95 5.58
CA ALA A 152 -13.06 25.90 4.34
C ALA A 152 -12.20 26.54 3.24
N ALA A 153 -12.08 25.86 2.11
CA ALA A 153 -11.54 26.47 0.89
C ALA A 153 -12.38 27.73 0.60
N LYS A 154 -11.70 28.88 0.52
CA LYS A 154 -12.27 30.09 -0.07
C LYS A 154 -12.45 29.91 -1.57
#